data_AF-A0A953XED3-F1
#
_entry.id   AF-A0A953XED3-F1
#
_cell.length_a   1.000
_cell.length_b   1.000
_cell.length_c   1.000
_cell.angle_alpha   90.00
_cell.angle_beta   90.00
_cell.angle_gamma   90.00
#
_symmetry.space_group_name_H-M   'P 1'
#
loop_
_entity.id
_entity.type
_entity.pdbx_description
1 polymer ?
#
loop_
_entity_poly.entity_id
_entity_poly.type
_entity_poly.pdbx_seq_one_letter_code
_entity_poly.pdbx_strand_id
1 'polypeptide(L)'
;MAGFAETRILESRALDFPDAWFMKLHGALDGGETLGAFEQEARTRVEQGCRWMVLDVAKVGSYADLGYGLVTVLNDALEKNGGKLLFAGMPKRVHATFELLKMDDRFVFAADLKTALDRMRELKQLADNGRVLLCVSHARREPDDKWKSDPLQLTAYAMPDLPGHLLVEMSGALNATNVIWYESWLKQREEEGYIDYIWDLHQTRYLSSTGEGSFLMRADLAERHGRRWAVCHAHPKLTAIFDMLGFGSLFDMYPTVEAALETMTAAPAGSVPERPVPPIAEAPVPGQLDVAVHVRGATAEAALSGAVTEAQVAGFDTRLNLACSPLSRYLLLDVSNLAALDEGAEAWLLAWAGKMIQRGGCVALAGLSDSLAGQLKAHDCYSAFEHYELLEGALNSLRAVVAKEPAWVRHVHRFHHLQAAVAELAKNLGSDAEKQLKRYLDDFLALEWLRYLVLDAGETETLAPEVELQITHAAEMLKRRGGLLAIAGASPGLRDSLGKGGGDRVYSYFASPQGALEFIDDEFTAMS
;
A
#
# COMPACT_ATOMS: atom_id res chain seq x y z
N MET A 1 2.41 31.41 -30.33
CA MET A 1 3.23 30.59 -29.43
C MET A 1 3.60 31.47 -28.24
N ALA A 2 3.07 31.20 -27.05
CA ALA A 2 3.58 31.87 -25.85
C ALA A 2 4.98 31.30 -25.57
N GLY A 3 6.00 32.15 -25.51
CA GLY A 3 7.36 31.71 -25.22
C GLY A 3 7.39 31.04 -23.84
N PHE A 4 7.96 29.83 -23.77
CA PHE A 4 8.21 29.16 -22.49
C PHE A 4 9.18 30.03 -21.68
N ALA A 5 8.84 30.29 -20.42
CA ALA A 5 9.64 31.14 -19.56
C ALA A 5 10.86 30.36 -19.05
N GLU A 6 12.05 30.69 -19.54
CA GLU A 6 13.29 30.04 -19.09
C GLU A 6 13.49 30.17 -17.56
N THR A 7 13.97 29.10 -16.91
CA THR A 7 14.45 29.18 -15.52
C THR A 7 15.56 30.23 -15.41
N ARG A 8 15.56 31.03 -14.35
CA ARG A 8 16.65 31.94 -14.02
C ARG A 8 16.86 31.93 -12.51
N ILE A 9 18.12 31.81 -12.11
CA ILE A 9 18.53 32.04 -10.73
C ILE A 9 18.57 33.55 -10.54
N LEU A 10 17.61 34.09 -9.79
CA LEU A 10 17.53 35.53 -9.52
C LEU A 10 18.46 35.95 -8.39
N GLU A 11 18.67 35.06 -7.43
CA GLU A 11 19.47 35.31 -6.23
C GLU A 11 20.07 33.96 -5.80
N SER A 12 21.36 33.95 -5.49
CA SER A 12 22.08 32.80 -4.92
C SER A 12 23.03 33.35 -3.86
N ARG A 13 22.87 32.91 -2.60
CA ARG A 13 23.73 33.36 -1.51
C ARG A 13 23.80 32.35 -0.37
N ALA A 14 24.92 32.38 0.35
CA ALA A 14 25.04 31.74 1.64
C ALA A 14 24.01 32.32 2.63
N LEU A 15 23.49 31.47 3.51
CA LEU A 15 22.72 31.90 4.67
C LEU A 15 23.65 32.16 5.85
N ASP A 16 23.10 32.54 7.01
CA ASP A 16 23.86 32.79 8.24
C ASP A 16 24.60 31.54 8.78
N PHE A 17 24.44 30.39 8.11
CA PHE A 17 25.10 29.13 8.44
C PHE A 17 26.08 28.74 7.32
N PRO A 18 27.29 28.27 7.66
CA PRO A 18 28.33 27.98 6.67
C PRO A 18 27.99 26.81 5.74
N ASP A 19 27.09 25.91 6.16
CA ASP A 19 26.62 24.73 5.41
C ASP A 19 25.20 24.91 4.84
N ALA A 20 24.66 26.13 4.82
CA ALA A 20 23.33 26.41 4.31
C ALA A 20 23.32 27.44 3.17
N TRP A 21 22.52 27.16 2.14
CA TRP A 21 22.45 27.97 0.94
C TRP A 21 21.01 28.35 0.59
N PHE A 22 20.85 29.55 0.04
CA PHE A 22 19.58 30.05 -0.46
C PHE A 22 19.66 30.30 -1.97
N MET A 23 18.63 29.85 -2.70
CA MET A 23 18.46 30.15 -4.11
C MET A 23 17.04 30.62 -4.39
N LYS A 24 16.90 31.72 -5.13
CA LYS A 24 15.62 32.23 -5.63
C LYS A 24 15.50 31.93 -7.11
N LEU A 25 14.47 31.17 -7.48
CA LEU A 25 14.21 30.74 -8.85
C LEU A 25 13.04 31.50 -9.46
N HIS A 26 13.09 31.68 -10.78
CA HIS A 26 12.05 32.31 -11.58
C HIS A 26 11.93 31.60 -12.92
N GLY A 27 10.72 31.48 -13.48
CA GLY A 27 10.51 30.88 -14.81
C GLY A 27 9.94 29.47 -14.72
N ALA A 28 10.46 28.53 -15.51
CA ALA A 28 9.98 27.15 -15.58
C ALA A 28 11.13 26.14 -15.50
N LEU A 29 11.00 25.14 -14.62
CA LEU A 29 11.96 24.04 -14.47
C LEU A 29 11.63 22.90 -15.44
N ASP A 30 11.72 23.17 -16.74
CA ASP A 30 11.16 22.32 -17.80
C ASP A 30 12.13 21.77 -18.87
N GLY A 31 13.45 21.81 -18.61
CA GLY A 31 14.44 21.05 -19.40
C GLY A 31 15.28 21.82 -20.43
N GLY A 32 15.40 23.14 -20.31
CA GLY A 32 16.26 23.98 -21.18
C GLY A 32 17.70 24.19 -20.66
N GLU A 33 18.50 24.97 -21.40
CA GLU A 33 19.88 25.35 -21.03
C GLU A 33 19.99 25.94 -19.61
N THR A 34 18.93 26.61 -19.17
CA THR A 34 18.87 27.24 -17.85
C THR A 34 18.66 26.28 -16.69
N LEU A 35 18.12 25.08 -16.95
CA LEU A 35 18.10 24.00 -15.95
C LEU A 35 19.54 23.55 -15.65
N GLY A 36 20.40 23.50 -16.67
CA GLY A 36 21.82 23.17 -16.51
C GLY A 36 22.58 24.18 -15.65
N ALA A 37 22.28 25.47 -15.76
CA ALA A 37 22.87 26.50 -14.91
C ALA A 37 22.45 26.34 -13.42
N PHE A 38 21.18 26.01 -13.17
CA PHE A 38 20.70 25.68 -11.83
C PHE A 38 21.34 24.41 -11.28
N GLU A 39 21.40 23.34 -12.06
CA GLU A 39 22.05 22.09 -11.69
C GLU A 39 23.52 22.29 -11.33
N GLN A 40 24.27 22.99 -12.19
CA GLN A 40 25.70 23.24 -11.99
C GLN A 40 25.95 24.06 -10.72
N GLU A 41 25.17 25.13 -10.49
CA GLU A 41 25.28 25.95 -9.29
C GLU A 41 24.96 25.12 -8.04
N ALA A 42 23.82 24.40 -8.02
CA ALA A 42 23.40 23.60 -6.88
C ALA A 42 24.43 22.49 -6.55
N ARG A 43 24.93 21.79 -7.57
CA ARG A 43 26.01 20.79 -7.45
C ARG A 43 27.28 21.41 -6.88
N THR A 44 27.70 22.56 -7.39
CA THR A 44 28.89 23.27 -6.90
C THR A 44 28.77 23.58 -5.41
N ARG A 45 27.57 23.96 -4.93
CA ARG A 45 27.35 24.21 -3.50
C ARG A 45 27.42 22.94 -2.66
N VAL A 46 26.82 21.84 -3.13
CA VAL A 46 26.92 20.54 -2.45
C VAL A 46 28.38 20.09 -2.37
N GLU A 47 29.16 20.22 -3.44
CA GLU A 47 30.59 19.91 -3.49
C GLU A 47 31.42 20.81 -2.54
N GLN A 48 30.96 22.03 -2.27
CA GLN A 48 31.52 22.96 -1.29
C GLN A 48 31.10 22.68 0.16
N GLY A 49 30.38 21.58 0.42
CA GLY A 49 29.94 21.18 1.76
C GLY A 49 28.59 21.75 2.18
N CYS A 50 27.80 22.27 1.25
CA CYS A 50 26.41 22.64 1.52
C CYS A 50 25.62 21.39 1.93
N ARG A 51 24.97 21.45 3.10
CA ARG A 51 24.09 20.42 3.64
C ARG A 51 22.63 20.84 3.55
N TRP A 52 22.34 22.13 3.69
CA TRP A 52 20.99 22.66 3.74
C TRP A 52 20.73 23.61 2.59
N MET A 53 19.62 23.46 1.90
CA MET A 53 19.28 24.36 0.81
C MET A 53 17.82 24.77 0.86
N VAL A 54 17.57 26.08 0.75
CA VAL A 54 16.22 26.64 0.61
C VAL A 54 16.05 27.19 -0.79
N LEU A 55 15.08 26.65 -1.52
CA LEU A 55 14.67 27.11 -2.85
C LEU A 55 13.40 27.95 -2.75
N ASP A 56 13.50 29.26 -2.97
CA ASP A 56 12.34 30.12 -3.18
C ASP A 56 11.83 29.96 -4.62
N VAL A 57 10.70 29.29 -4.74
CA VAL A 57 10.06 28.90 -5.99
C VAL A 57 8.74 29.65 -6.20
N ALA A 58 8.51 30.73 -5.46
CA ALA A 58 7.29 31.54 -5.55
C ALA A 58 7.03 32.12 -6.94
N LYS A 59 8.08 32.24 -7.76
CA LYS A 59 8.01 32.74 -9.15
C LYS A 59 8.28 31.66 -10.20
N VAL A 60 8.22 30.38 -9.83
CA VAL A 60 8.33 29.26 -10.77
C VAL A 60 6.93 28.87 -11.23
N GLY A 61 6.62 29.06 -12.51
CA GLY A 61 5.29 28.86 -13.07
C GLY A 61 4.96 27.40 -13.43
N SER A 62 5.98 26.60 -13.70
CA SER A 62 5.84 25.19 -14.10
C SER A 62 7.10 24.38 -13.78
N TYR A 63 6.90 23.07 -13.63
CA TYR A 63 7.93 22.05 -13.49
C TYR A 63 7.63 20.96 -14.52
N ALA A 64 8.64 20.48 -15.23
CA ALA A 64 8.54 19.27 -16.03
C ALA A 64 9.36 18.14 -15.41
N ASP A 65 9.25 16.94 -15.98
CA ASP A 65 9.85 15.68 -15.50
C ASP A 65 11.33 15.82 -15.14
N LEU A 66 12.13 16.52 -15.97
CA LEU A 66 13.55 16.78 -15.71
C LEU A 66 13.78 17.65 -14.46
N GLY A 67 12.90 18.62 -14.20
CA GLY A 67 12.97 19.46 -13.00
C GLY A 67 12.76 18.64 -11.73
N TYR A 68 11.80 17.72 -11.72
CA TYR A 68 11.54 16.81 -10.60
C TYR A 68 12.73 15.87 -10.34
N GLY A 69 13.29 15.29 -11.41
CA GLY A 69 14.48 14.44 -11.33
C GLY A 69 15.67 15.18 -10.70
N LEU A 70 15.92 16.42 -11.14
CA LEU A 70 17.02 17.23 -10.62
C LEU A 70 16.88 17.55 -9.12
N VAL A 71 15.71 18.05 -8.68
CA VAL A 71 15.52 18.39 -7.26
C VAL A 71 15.59 17.16 -6.36
N THR A 72 15.20 15.99 -6.89
CA THR A 72 15.35 14.70 -6.20
C THR A 72 16.80 14.34 -5.99
N VAL A 73 17.60 14.35 -7.06
CA VAL A 73 19.04 14.07 -7.00
C VAL A 73 19.75 15.05 -6.07
N LEU A 74 19.35 16.33 -6.12
CA LEU A 74 19.88 17.36 -5.23
C LEU A 74 19.54 17.08 -3.76
N ASN A 75 18.29 16.74 -3.46
CA ASN A 75 17.88 16.40 -2.10
C ASN A 75 18.63 15.16 -1.58
N ASP A 76 18.78 14.12 -2.40
CA ASP A 76 19.54 12.92 -2.01
C ASP A 76 21.01 13.23 -1.73
N ALA A 77 21.60 14.17 -2.47
CA ALA A 77 22.97 14.62 -2.23
C ALA A 77 23.09 15.42 -0.92
N LEU A 78 22.10 16.27 -0.61
CA LEU A 78 22.04 17.01 0.65
C LEU A 78 21.81 16.08 1.85
N GLU A 79 20.91 15.08 1.72
CA GLU A 79 20.63 14.07 2.75
C GLU A 79 21.83 13.18 3.06
N LYS A 80 22.59 12.78 2.03
CA LYS A 80 23.86 12.05 2.22
C LYS A 80 24.87 12.86 3.04
N ASN A 81 24.80 14.18 2.99
CA ASN A 81 25.60 15.08 3.80
C ASN A 81 24.90 15.47 5.12
N GLY A 82 23.80 14.80 5.48
CA GLY A 82 23.07 15.03 6.72
C GLY A 82 22.29 16.36 6.76
N GLY A 83 21.84 16.88 5.61
CA GLY A 83 20.91 18.00 5.56
C GLY A 83 19.73 17.72 4.66
N LYS A 84 19.05 18.76 4.16
CA LYS A 84 17.75 18.62 3.48
C LYS A 84 17.50 19.76 2.48
N LEU A 85 16.67 19.48 1.47
CA LEU A 85 16.12 20.49 0.56
C LEU A 85 14.76 20.99 1.06
N LEU A 86 14.60 22.31 1.12
CA LEU A 86 13.35 22.98 1.48
C LEU A 86 12.86 23.86 0.34
N PHE A 87 11.55 23.88 0.12
CA PHE A 87 10.89 24.75 -0.84
C PHE A 87 10.12 25.85 -0.12
N ALA A 88 10.30 27.09 -0.56
CA ALA A 88 9.56 28.25 -0.10
C ALA A 88 8.61 28.77 -1.18
N GLY A 89 7.35 29.01 -0.81
CA GLY A 89 6.38 29.68 -1.68
C GLY A 89 5.90 28.86 -2.86
N MET A 90 5.94 27.53 -2.77
CA MET A 90 5.48 26.62 -3.83
C MET A 90 4.06 26.98 -4.33
N PRO A 91 3.87 27.29 -5.62
CA PRO A 91 2.53 27.50 -6.16
C PRO A 91 1.70 26.22 -6.02
N LYS A 92 0.43 26.36 -5.61
CA LYS A 92 -0.48 25.22 -5.37
C LYS A 92 -0.53 24.21 -6.53
N ARG A 93 -0.46 24.70 -7.77
CA ARG A 93 -0.46 23.83 -8.96
C ARG A 93 0.78 22.94 -9.04
N VAL A 94 1.95 23.48 -8.71
CA VAL A 94 3.20 22.72 -8.68
C VAL A 94 3.19 21.73 -7.52
N HIS A 95 2.75 22.18 -6.34
CA HIS A 95 2.63 21.31 -5.16
C HIS A 95 1.74 20.09 -5.45
N ALA A 96 0.60 20.30 -6.10
CA ALA A 96 -0.31 19.22 -6.49
C ALA A 96 0.36 18.19 -7.43
N THR A 97 1.36 18.58 -8.22
CA THR A 97 2.12 17.64 -9.03
C THR A 97 3.12 16.83 -8.21
N PHE A 98 3.80 17.44 -7.23
CA PHE A 98 4.62 16.69 -6.27
C PHE A 98 3.79 15.65 -5.51
N GLU A 99 2.58 16.03 -5.09
CA GLU A 99 1.62 15.12 -4.44
C GLU A 99 1.18 13.97 -5.37
N LEU A 100 0.86 14.29 -6.63
CA LEU A 100 0.46 13.29 -7.63
C LEU A 100 1.57 12.26 -7.88
N LEU A 101 2.82 12.72 -7.88
CA LEU A 101 4.02 11.89 -8.06
C LEU A 101 4.47 11.18 -6.77
N LYS A 102 3.78 11.39 -5.64
CA LYS A 102 4.18 10.84 -4.32
C LYS A 102 5.60 11.24 -3.93
N MET A 103 5.95 12.49 -4.21
CA MET A 103 7.26 13.06 -3.90
C MET A 103 7.18 14.09 -2.76
N ASP A 104 5.97 14.41 -2.31
CA ASP A 104 5.70 15.41 -1.27
C ASP A 104 6.18 14.99 0.13
N ASP A 105 6.48 13.72 0.34
CA ASP A 105 7.08 13.18 1.56
C ASP A 105 8.61 13.29 1.62
N ARG A 106 9.26 13.57 0.47
CA ARG A 106 10.72 13.68 0.36
C ARG A 106 11.24 15.07 0.69
N PHE A 107 10.44 16.10 0.48
CA PHE A 107 10.86 17.50 0.62
C PHE A 107 10.11 18.21 1.73
N VAL A 108 10.68 19.30 2.23
CA VAL A 108 10.00 20.18 3.18
C VAL A 108 9.42 21.37 2.44
N PHE A 109 8.10 21.54 2.48
CA PHE A 109 7.42 22.67 1.88
C PHE A 109 7.02 23.70 2.93
N ALA A 110 7.24 24.97 2.62
CA ALA A 110 6.81 26.09 3.43
C ALA A 110 6.06 27.12 2.60
N ALA A 111 5.05 27.74 3.21
CA ALA A 111 4.17 28.70 2.55
C ALA A 111 4.91 29.94 2.04
N ASP A 112 6.00 30.32 2.70
CA ASP A 112 6.84 31.47 2.35
C ASP A 112 8.30 31.25 2.78
N LEU A 113 9.16 32.16 2.34
CA LEU A 113 10.60 32.12 2.62
C LEU A 113 10.91 32.21 4.11
N LYS A 114 10.17 33.02 4.87
CA LYS A 114 10.42 33.19 6.30
C LYS A 114 10.19 31.87 7.02
N THR A 115 9.05 31.24 6.76
CA THR A 115 8.67 29.95 7.32
C THR A 115 9.66 28.84 6.93
N ALA A 116 10.14 28.84 5.68
CA ALA A 116 11.16 27.89 5.22
C ALA A 116 12.48 28.06 5.99
N LEU A 117 12.93 29.30 6.18
CA LEU A 117 14.17 29.59 6.92
C LEU A 117 14.03 29.23 8.40
N ASP A 118 12.91 29.57 9.03
CA ASP A 118 12.65 29.21 10.43
C ASP A 118 12.63 27.69 10.62
N ARG A 119 11.96 26.95 9.72
CA ARG A 119 11.96 25.48 9.74
C ARG A 119 13.34 24.89 9.46
N MET A 120 14.11 25.44 8.53
CA MET A 120 15.49 25.01 8.27
C MET A 120 16.36 25.18 9.52
N ARG A 121 16.24 26.30 10.25
CA ARG A 121 17.00 26.54 11.49
C ARG A 121 16.67 25.50 12.56
N GLU A 122 15.40 25.19 12.74
CA GLU A 122 14.93 24.17 13.68
C GLU A 122 15.49 22.78 13.31
N LEU A 123 15.30 22.36 12.05
CA LEU A 123 15.79 21.07 11.56
C LEU A 123 17.33 20.97 11.63
N LYS A 124 18.03 22.06 11.35
CA LYS A 124 19.49 22.12 11.48
C LYS A 124 19.93 22.02 12.93
N GLN A 125 19.29 22.72 13.86
CA GLN A 125 19.59 22.59 15.29
C GLN A 125 19.43 21.15 15.77
N LEU A 126 18.40 20.46 15.30
CA LEU A 126 18.19 19.05 15.60
C LEU A 126 19.31 18.17 14.99
N ALA A 127 19.68 18.42 13.74
CA ALA A 127 20.78 17.71 13.08
C ALA A 127 22.14 17.94 13.72
N ASP A 128 22.43 19.17 14.15
CA ASP A 128 23.68 19.51 14.83
C ASP A 128 23.73 18.92 16.25
N ASN A 129 22.57 18.62 16.86
CA ASN A 129 22.46 17.84 18.10
C ASN A 129 22.56 16.32 17.87
N GLY A 130 22.97 15.88 16.68
CA GLY A 130 23.12 14.47 16.34
C GLY A 130 21.83 13.77 15.93
N ARG A 131 20.68 14.45 15.75
CA ARG A 131 19.46 13.79 15.24
C ARG A 131 19.44 13.84 13.72
N VAL A 132 19.63 12.72 13.03
CA VAL A 132 19.62 12.73 11.56
C VAL A 132 18.17 12.76 11.07
N LEU A 133 17.70 13.92 10.61
CA LEU A 133 16.37 14.04 9.99
C LEU A 133 16.30 13.14 8.76
N LEU A 134 15.42 12.14 8.79
CA LEU A 134 15.16 11.28 7.64
C LEU A 134 14.07 11.88 6.75
N CYS A 135 12.93 12.22 7.34
CA CYS A 135 11.79 12.71 6.59
C CYS A 135 10.89 13.63 7.41
N VAL A 136 10.25 14.57 6.71
CA VAL A 136 9.06 15.27 7.17
C VAL A 136 7.96 14.90 6.20
N SER A 137 6.97 14.16 6.63
CA SER A 137 5.94 13.60 5.75
C SER A 137 4.57 14.07 6.23
N HIS A 138 3.67 14.41 5.30
CA HIS A 138 2.36 14.98 5.60
C HIS A 138 1.25 14.13 4.99
N ALA A 139 0.22 13.82 5.77
CA ALA A 139 -1.00 13.26 5.24
C ALA A 139 -1.87 14.34 4.59
N ARG A 140 -2.60 13.95 3.54
CA ARG A 140 -3.51 14.80 2.78
C ARG A 140 -4.49 15.53 3.71
N ARG A 141 -4.71 16.82 3.43
CA ARG A 141 -5.78 17.60 4.06
C ARG A 141 -7.09 17.33 3.31
N GLU A 142 -8.09 16.74 3.97
CA GLU A 142 -9.44 16.72 3.40
C GLU A 142 -10.08 18.12 3.51
N PRO A 143 -10.75 18.61 2.46
CA PRO A 143 -11.55 19.81 2.56
C PRO A 143 -12.80 19.54 3.42
N ASP A 144 -13.09 20.46 4.34
CA ASP A 144 -14.41 20.69 4.96
C ASP A 144 -14.89 19.94 6.21
N ASP A 145 -14.00 19.39 7.05
CA ASP A 145 -14.40 19.03 8.43
C ASP A 145 -13.56 19.76 9.47
N LYS A 146 -14.22 20.55 10.34
CA LYS A 146 -13.55 21.40 11.36
C LYS A 146 -12.61 20.64 12.29
N TRP A 147 -12.80 19.33 12.44
CA TRP A 147 -11.96 18.43 13.24
C TRP A 147 -11.06 17.49 12.41
N LYS A 148 -11.31 17.35 11.10
CA LYS A 148 -10.46 16.58 10.16
C LYS A 148 -9.40 17.45 9.46
N SER A 149 -9.38 18.75 9.75
CA SER A 149 -8.56 19.73 9.02
C SER A 149 -7.10 19.84 9.48
N ASP A 150 -6.71 19.11 10.53
CA ASP A 150 -5.33 19.08 11.05
C ASP A 150 -4.58 17.89 10.42
N PRO A 151 -3.79 18.10 9.36
CA PRO A 151 -3.12 17.00 8.67
C PRO A 151 -2.15 16.31 9.61
N LEU A 152 -2.14 14.98 9.58
CA LEU A 152 -1.09 14.21 10.24
C LEU A 152 0.26 14.59 9.65
N GLN A 153 1.23 14.96 10.49
CA GLN A 153 2.61 15.15 10.07
C GLN A 153 3.51 14.27 10.92
N LEU A 154 4.41 13.56 10.25
CA LEU A 154 5.42 12.71 10.87
C LEU A 154 6.79 13.30 10.56
N THR A 155 7.54 13.65 11.59
CA THR A 155 8.95 14.00 11.44
C THR A 155 9.79 12.92 12.11
N ALA A 156 10.63 12.22 11.33
CA ALA A 156 11.44 11.13 11.85
C ALA A 156 12.92 11.47 11.85
N TYR A 157 13.58 11.10 12.96
CA TYR A 157 15.00 11.27 13.17
C TYR A 157 15.64 9.90 13.45
N ALA A 158 16.64 9.54 12.67
CA ALA A 158 17.53 8.44 13.03
C ALA A 158 18.38 8.82 14.24
N MET A 159 18.53 7.87 15.14
CA MET A 159 19.32 8.00 16.35
C MET A 159 20.72 7.41 16.10
N PRO A 160 21.79 8.21 15.99
CA PRO A 160 23.12 7.68 15.65
C PRO A 160 23.69 6.73 16.70
N ASP A 161 23.38 7.00 17.96
CA ASP A 161 23.83 6.20 19.10
C ASP A 161 23.02 4.90 19.24
N LEU A 162 21.91 4.76 18.50
CA LEU A 162 21.02 3.61 18.53
C LEU A 162 20.64 3.18 17.09
N PRO A 163 21.50 2.40 16.41
CA PRO A 163 21.21 1.91 15.07
C PRO A 163 19.85 1.19 15.00
N GLY A 164 19.07 1.47 13.96
CA GLY A 164 17.72 0.92 13.77
C GLY A 164 16.62 1.57 14.60
N HIS A 165 16.93 2.59 15.43
CA HIS A 165 15.94 3.34 16.19
C HIS A 165 15.54 4.65 15.50
N LEU A 166 14.24 4.95 15.56
CA LEU A 166 13.68 6.23 15.14
C LEU A 166 13.01 6.97 16.28
N LEU A 167 13.34 8.24 16.41
CA LEU A 167 12.47 9.20 17.08
C LEU A 167 11.49 9.74 16.05
N VAL A 168 10.19 9.55 16.27
CA VAL A 168 9.12 10.03 15.39
C VAL A 168 8.27 11.04 16.14
N GLU A 169 8.38 12.30 15.75
CA GLU A 169 7.49 13.37 16.20
C GLU A 169 6.21 13.32 15.37
N MET A 170 5.10 12.99 16.02
CA MET A 170 3.77 12.96 15.41
C MET A 170 2.98 14.21 15.80
N SER A 171 2.45 14.92 14.80
CA SER A 171 1.61 16.10 14.98
C SER A 171 0.33 16.03 14.17
N GLY A 172 -0.70 16.75 14.60
CA GLY A 172 -2.01 16.76 13.95
C GLY A 172 -2.90 15.61 14.41
N ALA A 173 -3.59 14.95 13.46
CA ALA A 173 -4.58 13.92 13.74
C ALA A 173 -4.37 12.64 12.92
N LEU A 174 -4.18 11.50 13.57
CA LEU A 174 -4.22 10.18 12.92
C LEU A 174 -5.66 9.67 12.89
N ASN A 175 -6.21 9.45 11.71
CA ASN A 175 -7.61 9.10 11.52
C ASN A 175 -7.83 8.13 10.34
N ALA A 176 -9.08 7.73 10.11
CA ALA A 176 -9.43 6.77 9.07
C ALA A 176 -9.00 7.17 7.64
N THR A 177 -8.82 8.45 7.34
CA THR A 177 -8.48 8.91 5.98
C THR A 177 -6.98 8.92 5.73
N ASN A 178 -6.15 8.93 6.77
CA ASN A 178 -4.69 8.96 6.67
C ASN A 178 -3.97 7.74 7.29
N VAL A 179 -4.72 6.80 7.87
CA VAL A 179 -4.16 5.59 8.48
C VAL A 179 -3.38 4.73 7.48
N ILE A 180 -3.88 4.58 6.23
CA ILE A 180 -3.21 3.80 5.18
C ILE A 180 -1.86 4.41 4.82
N TRP A 181 -1.80 5.75 4.77
CA TRP A 181 -0.56 6.47 4.52
C TRP A 181 0.43 6.28 5.68
N TYR A 182 -0.03 6.39 6.92
CA TYR A 182 0.79 6.14 8.12
C TYR A 182 1.38 4.73 8.12
N GLU A 183 0.58 3.72 7.79
CA GLU A 183 1.05 2.33 7.72
C GLU A 183 2.05 2.09 6.59
N SER A 184 1.83 2.71 5.44
CA SER A 184 2.76 2.64 4.30
C SER A 184 4.09 3.31 4.64
N TRP A 185 4.04 4.46 5.30
CA TRP A 185 5.20 5.19 5.79
C TRP A 185 6.02 4.35 6.77
N LEU A 186 5.36 3.71 7.75
CA LEU A 186 6.05 2.83 8.70
C LEU A 186 6.71 1.63 8.01
N LYS A 187 5.99 0.97 7.11
CA LYS A 187 6.52 -0.16 6.35
C LYS A 187 7.80 0.21 5.58
N GLN A 188 7.81 1.38 4.95
CA GLN A 188 8.99 1.87 4.25
C GLN A 188 10.19 2.07 5.21
N ARG A 189 9.96 2.61 6.41
CA ARG A 189 11.01 2.76 7.42
C ARG A 189 11.54 1.41 7.93
N GLU A 190 10.65 0.43 8.09
CA GLU A 190 11.02 -0.95 8.42
C GLU A 190 11.90 -1.59 7.33
N GLU A 191 11.57 -1.37 6.05
CA GLU A 191 12.36 -1.84 4.90
C GLU A 191 13.74 -1.17 4.83
N GLU A 192 13.86 0.07 5.31
CA GLU A 192 15.13 0.80 5.46
C GLU A 192 15.96 0.34 6.69
N GLY A 193 15.43 -0.58 7.50
CA GLY A 193 16.10 -1.15 8.66
C GLY A 193 15.77 -0.47 9.99
N TYR A 194 14.83 0.47 10.01
CA TYR A 194 14.34 1.10 11.24
C TYR A 194 13.18 0.31 11.83
N ILE A 195 13.42 -0.31 12.98
CA ILE A 195 12.55 -1.34 13.55
C ILE A 195 12.18 -1.09 15.01
N ASP A 196 12.83 -0.11 15.65
CA ASP A 196 12.54 0.34 17.01
C ASP A 196 12.12 1.81 16.98
N TYR A 197 11.07 2.19 17.73
CA TYR A 197 10.44 3.50 17.61
C TYR A 197 10.22 4.19 18.96
N ILE A 198 10.53 5.49 19.01
CA ILE A 198 10.12 6.43 20.05
C ILE A 198 9.15 7.40 19.42
N TRP A 199 7.89 7.37 19.86
CA TRP A 199 6.86 8.28 19.36
C TRP A 199 6.73 9.47 20.29
N ASP A 200 7.05 10.66 19.81
CA ASP A 200 6.75 11.92 20.49
C ASP A 200 5.38 12.42 20.05
N LEU A 201 4.43 12.40 20.98
CA LEU A 201 3.04 12.78 20.76
C LEU A 201 2.72 14.20 21.25
N HIS A 202 3.72 15.03 21.57
CA HIS A 202 3.52 16.37 22.14
C HIS A 202 2.56 17.25 21.31
N GLN A 203 2.60 17.12 19.97
CA GLN A 203 1.75 17.86 19.03
C GLN A 203 0.62 17.02 18.44
N THR A 204 0.44 15.78 18.89
CA THR A 204 -0.67 14.92 18.47
C THR A 204 -1.93 15.34 19.21
N ARG A 205 -2.92 15.83 18.46
CA ARG A 205 -4.15 16.38 19.04
C ARG A 205 -5.29 15.36 19.10
N TYR A 206 -5.25 14.37 18.23
CA TYR A 206 -6.35 13.43 18.06
C TYR A 206 -5.89 12.11 17.43
N LEU A 207 -6.41 11.00 17.96
CA LEU A 207 -6.38 9.69 17.33
C LEU A 207 -7.85 9.25 17.18
N SER A 208 -8.29 8.88 15.98
CA SER A 208 -9.62 8.26 15.82
C SER A 208 -9.55 6.79 16.22
N SER A 209 -10.69 6.12 16.44
CA SER A 209 -10.73 4.66 16.71
C SER A 209 -9.92 3.83 15.70
N THR A 210 -10.03 4.16 14.41
CA THR A 210 -9.20 3.55 13.35
C THR A 210 -7.71 3.86 13.50
N GLY A 211 -7.36 5.11 13.82
CA GLY A 211 -5.97 5.54 14.02
C GLY A 211 -5.33 4.90 15.26
N GLU A 212 -6.06 4.87 16.38
CA GLU A 212 -5.71 4.14 17.60
C GLU A 212 -5.48 2.66 17.26
N GLY A 213 -6.44 1.99 16.61
CA GLY A 213 -6.33 0.59 16.24
C GLY A 213 -5.07 0.27 15.42
N SER A 214 -4.74 1.10 14.43
CA SER A 214 -3.52 0.94 13.62
C SER A 214 -2.24 1.20 14.42
N PHE A 215 -2.22 2.27 15.24
CA PHE A 215 -1.07 2.59 16.10
C PHE A 215 -0.76 1.44 17.07
N LEU A 216 -1.81 0.86 17.66
CA LEU A 216 -1.71 -0.23 18.62
C LEU A 216 -1.35 -1.56 17.98
N MET A 217 -1.91 -1.87 16.81
CA MET A 217 -1.51 -3.03 16.02
C MET A 217 0.00 -3.00 15.79
N ARG A 218 0.55 -1.84 15.41
CA ARG A 218 1.98 -1.70 15.16
C ARG A 218 2.82 -1.88 16.42
N ALA A 219 2.36 -1.37 17.57
CA ALA A 219 3.01 -1.60 18.85
C ALA A 219 3.00 -3.09 19.26
N ASP A 220 1.87 -3.78 19.16
CA ASP A 220 1.75 -5.23 19.44
C ASP A 220 2.64 -6.06 18.49
N LEU A 221 2.66 -5.72 17.20
CA LEU A 221 3.53 -6.36 16.22
C LEU A 221 5.02 -6.16 16.58
N ALA A 222 5.41 -4.95 16.97
CA ALA A 222 6.75 -4.64 17.43
C ALA A 222 7.12 -5.49 18.66
N GLU A 223 6.27 -5.55 19.68
CA GLU A 223 6.48 -6.35 20.89
C GLU A 223 6.67 -7.85 20.57
N ARG A 224 5.80 -8.43 19.73
CA ARG A 224 5.90 -9.85 19.30
C ARG A 224 7.19 -10.17 18.55
N HIS A 225 7.76 -9.18 17.86
CA HIS A 225 9.04 -9.31 17.18
C HIS A 225 10.24 -8.94 18.06
N GLY A 226 10.03 -8.73 19.37
CA GLY A 226 11.08 -8.32 20.30
C GLY A 226 11.65 -6.95 19.99
N ARG A 227 10.87 -6.09 19.35
CA ARG A 227 11.20 -4.69 19.05
C ARG A 227 10.66 -3.77 20.13
N ARG A 228 11.30 -2.62 20.27
CA ARG A 228 10.94 -1.62 21.26
C ARG A 228 10.04 -0.56 20.62
N TRP A 229 8.89 -0.35 21.26
CA TRP A 229 7.96 0.72 20.94
C TRP A 229 7.77 1.54 22.21
N ALA A 230 8.17 2.81 22.17
CA ALA A 230 8.05 3.74 23.29
C ALA A 230 7.20 4.93 22.87
N VAL A 231 6.40 5.46 23.79
CA VAL A 231 5.59 6.66 23.58
C VAL A 231 5.99 7.71 24.60
N CYS A 232 6.17 8.96 24.17
CA CYS A 232 6.49 10.07 25.05
C CYS A 232 5.61 11.30 24.76
N HIS A 233 5.51 12.20 25.74
CA HIS A 233 4.71 13.42 25.69
C HIS A 233 3.25 13.24 25.25
N ALA A 234 2.64 12.07 25.52
CA ALA A 234 1.23 11.86 25.23
C ALA A 234 0.38 12.87 26.02
N HIS A 235 -0.55 13.54 25.33
CA HIS A 235 -1.50 14.43 25.98
C HIS A 235 -2.30 13.65 27.05
N PRO A 236 -2.63 14.22 28.23
CA PRO A 236 -3.29 13.48 29.31
C PRO A 236 -4.58 12.75 28.90
N LYS A 237 -5.31 13.30 27.92
CA LYS A 237 -6.48 12.63 27.33
C LYS A 237 -6.13 11.34 26.58
N LEU A 238 -5.05 11.33 25.79
CA LEU A 238 -4.58 10.13 25.10
C LEU A 238 -4.06 9.10 26.10
N THR A 239 -3.30 9.53 27.11
CA THR A 239 -2.86 8.66 28.21
C THR A 239 -4.03 7.98 28.90
N ALA A 240 -5.07 8.73 29.26
CA ALA A 240 -6.26 8.17 29.88
C ALA A 240 -6.99 7.15 28.98
N ILE A 241 -7.03 7.37 27.67
CA ILE A 241 -7.60 6.41 26.71
C ILE A 241 -6.75 5.14 26.66
N PHE A 242 -5.41 5.28 26.59
CA PHE A 242 -4.50 4.13 26.59
C PHE A 242 -4.59 3.32 27.88
N ASP A 243 -4.67 3.97 29.04
CA ASP A 243 -4.85 3.32 30.33
C ASP A 243 -6.20 2.59 30.40
N MET A 244 -7.29 3.25 29.97
CA MET A 244 -8.64 2.68 29.99
C MET A 244 -8.76 1.42 29.13
N LEU A 245 -8.04 1.38 28.01
CA LEU A 245 -8.05 0.24 27.09
C LEU A 245 -6.99 -0.82 27.43
N GLY A 246 -6.20 -0.61 28.50
CA GLY A 246 -5.20 -1.56 28.98
C GLY A 246 -3.93 -1.60 28.14
N PHE A 247 -3.64 -0.57 27.35
CA PHE A 247 -2.51 -0.56 26.41
C PHE A 247 -1.16 -0.29 27.05
N GLY A 248 -1.12 0.08 28.33
CA GLY A 248 0.13 0.18 29.08
C GLY A 248 0.93 -1.14 29.14
N SER A 249 0.35 -2.27 28.70
CA SER A 249 1.11 -3.50 28.48
C SER A 249 1.82 -3.57 27.13
N LEU A 250 1.35 -2.89 26.08
CA LEU A 250 1.89 -3.04 24.71
C LEU A 250 3.14 -2.20 24.47
N PHE A 251 3.30 -1.10 25.17
CA PHE A 251 4.45 -0.20 25.04
C PHE A 251 4.68 0.62 26.30
N ASP A 252 5.91 1.07 26.48
CA ASP A 252 6.29 1.92 27.60
C ASP A 252 5.94 3.39 27.30
N MET A 253 5.36 4.07 28.29
CA MET A 253 5.03 5.49 28.23
C MET A 253 5.96 6.32 29.11
N TYR A 254 6.52 7.39 28.54
CA TYR A 254 7.48 8.27 29.20
C TYR A 254 7.00 9.72 29.21
N PRO A 255 7.37 10.49 30.25
CA PRO A 255 7.02 11.91 30.29
C PRO A 255 7.78 12.73 29.24
N THR A 256 9.00 12.32 28.87
CA THR A 256 9.85 13.03 27.91
C THR A 256 10.60 12.08 26.97
N VAL A 257 11.10 12.62 25.86
CA VAL A 257 11.94 11.90 24.89
C VAL A 257 13.24 11.41 25.56
N GLU A 258 13.84 12.23 26.42
CA GLU A 258 15.08 11.90 27.13
C GLU A 258 14.91 10.68 28.03
N ALA A 259 13.79 10.60 28.77
CA ALA A 259 13.49 9.45 29.63
C ALA A 259 13.27 8.16 28.81
N ALA A 260 12.64 8.26 27.63
CA ALA A 260 12.49 7.14 26.71
C ALA A 260 13.87 6.68 26.18
N LEU A 261 14.72 7.63 25.79
CA LEU A 261 16.08 7.35 25.30
C LEU A 261 16.97 6.69 26.35
N GLU A 262 16.94 7.16 27.60
CA GLU A 262 17.69 6.54 28.70
C GLU A 262 17.32 5.06 28.88
N THR A 263 16.04 4.71 28.72
CA THR A 263 15.58 3.33 28.85
C THR A 263 15.92 2.49 27.61
N MET A 264 15.88 3.09 26.42
CA MET A 264 16.24 2.41 25.17
C MET A 264 17.75 2.14 25.04
N THR A 265 18.59 3.05 25.56
CA THR A 265 20.05 2.92 25.58
C THR A 265 20.55 1.97 26.67
N ALA A 266 19.81 1.82 27.76
CA ALA A 266 20.11 0.80 28.74
C ALA A 266 20.05 -0.60 28.07
N ALA A 267 21.20 -1.28 28.04
CA ALA A 267 21.31 -2.67 27.60
C ALA A 267 20.17 -3.47 28.25
N PRO A 268 19.52 -4.42 27.55
CA PRO A 268 18.44 -5.18 28.13
C PRO A 268 18.97 -5.84 29.40
N ALA A 269 18.58 -5.31 30.56
CA ALA A 269 18.87 -5.94 31.83
C ALA A 269 18.26 -7.34 31.69
N GLY A 270 19.12 -8.36 31.78
CA GLY A 270 18.74 -9.75 31.51
C GLY A 270 17.40 -10.08 32.15
N SER A 271 16.57 -10.79 31.38
CA SER A 271 15.17 -11.13 31.66
C SER A 271 14.28 -9.92 31.92
N VAL A 272 13.46 -9.57 30.91
CA VAL A 272 12.13 -9.03 31.18
C VAL A 272 11.50 -9.98 32.22
N PRO A 273 11.10 -9.52 33.42
CA PRO A 273 10.36 -10.39 34.33
C PRO A 273 9.15 -10.87 33.55
N GLU A 274 9.00 -12.20 33.47
CA GLU A 274 7.90 -12.88 32.80
C GLU A 274 6.60 -12.19 33.24
N ARG A 275 6.06 -11.34 32.35
CA ARG A 275 4.81 -10.63 32.61
C ARG A 275 3.75 -11.71 32.81
N PRO A 276 2.90 -11.63 33.84
CA PRO A 276 1.87 -12.62 34.04
C PRO A 276 1.04 -12.72 32.75
N VAL A 277 1.10 -13.87 32.10
CA VAL A 277 0.20 -14.18 30.99
C VAL A 277 -1.21 -14.02 31.54
N PRO A 278 -2.05 -13.10 31.01
CA PRO A 278 -3.43 -13.00 31.45
C PRO A 278 -4.07 -14.39 31.29
N PRO A 279 -4.83 -14.87 32.28
CA PRO A 279 -5.42 -16.20 32.23
C PRO A 279 -6.16 -16.36 30.91
N ILE A 280 -5.87 -17.48 30.22
CA ILE A 280 -6.54 -17.88 28.98
C ILE A 280 -8.05 -17.74 29.21
N ALA A 281 -8.68 -16.89 28.39
CA ALA A 281 -10.04 -16.45 28.55
C ALA A 281 -11.01 -17.63 28.77
N GLU A 282 -11.92 -17.44 29.73
CA GLU A 282 -13.09 -18.31 29.92
C GLU A 282 -13.92 -18.40 28.64
N ALA A 283 -14.68 -19.50 28.51
CA ALA A 283 -15.53 -19.79 27.36
C ALA A 283 -16.36 -18.57 26.89
N PRO A 284 -16.52 -18.37 25.57
CA PRO A 284 -17.11 -17.16 25.03
C PRO A 284 -18.53 -16.93 25.57
N VAL A 285 -18.79 -15.69 25.99
CA VAL A 285 -20.11 -15.24 26.42
C VAL A 285 -21.09 -15.41 25.25
N PRO A 286 -22.26 -16.07 25.43
CA PRO A 286 -23.27 -16.18 24.38
C PRO A 286 -23.67 -14.80 23.85
N GLY A 287 -23.42 -14.55 22.56
CA GLY A 287 -23.68 -13.26 21.91
C GLY A 287 -22.43 -12.38 21.71
N GLN A 288 -21.27 -12.74 22.26
CA GLN A 288 -20.01 -12.11 21.90
C GLN A 288 -19.44 -12.79 20.65
N LEU A 289 -19.25 -11.98 19.62
CA LEU A 289 -18.87 -12.44 18.31
C LEU A 289 -17.35 -12.67 18.27
N ASP A 290 -16.94 -13.91 18.00
CA ASP A 290 -15.53 -14.29 17.92
C ASP A 290 -15.10 -14.58 16.48
N VAL A 291 -13.89 -14.13 16.15
CA VAL A 291 -13.27 -14.28 14.82
C VAL A 291 -11.88 -14.82 15.04
N ALA A 292 -11.73 -16.13 14.88
CA ALA A 292 -10.42 -16.76 14.85
C ALA A 292 -9.91 -16.72 13.41
N VAL A 293 -8.84 -15.96 13.14
CA VAL A 293 -8.19 -15.96 11.82
C VAL A 293 -6.82 -16.64 11.89
N HIS A 294 -6.59 -17.57 10.98
CA HIS A 294 -5.33 -18.29 10.83
C HIS A 294 -4.83 -18.12 9.40
N VAL A 295 -3.57 -17.72 9.22
CA VAL A 295 -2.97 -17.52 7.89
C VAL A 295 -2.02 -18.66 7.59
N ARG A 296 -2.17 -19.29 6.43
CA ARG A 296 -1.31 -20.36 5.94
C ARG A 296 -0.94 -20.12 4.49
N GLY A 297 0.25 -19.56 4.26
CA GLY A 297 0.70 -19.21 2.91
C GLY A 297 -0.21 -18.16 2.26
N ALA A 298 -0.76 -18.49 1.08
CA ALA A 298 -1.68 -17.61 0.35
C ALA A 298 -3.15 -17.69 0.82
N THR A 299 -3.46 -18.52 1.82
CA THR A 299 -4.82 -18.75 2.32
C THR A 299 -4.98 -18.15 3.71
N ALA A 300 -5.97 -17.28 3.89
CA ALA A 300 -6.48 -16.88 5.18
C ALA A 300 -7.70 -17.75 5.54
N GLU A 301 -7.74 -18.31 6.74
CA GLU A 301 -8.84 -19.10 7.27
C GLU A 301 -9.49 -18.29 8.39
N ALA A 302 -10.76 -17.92 8.29
CA ALA A 302 -11.49 -17.24 9.36
C ALA A 302 -12.78 -17.98 9.70
N ALA A 303 -13.14 -18.00 10.99
CA ALA A 303 -14.43 -18.53 11.43
C ALA A 303 -15.37 -17.38 11.83
N LEU A 304 -16.60 -17.43 11.33
CA LEU A 304 -17.70 -16.53 11.68
C LEU A 304 -18.70 -17.31 12.54
N SER A 305 -19.11 -16.71 13.65
CA SER A 305 -20.08 -17.30 14.58
C SER A 305 -21.11 -16.26 15.04
N GLY A 306 -22.31 -16.69 15.40
CA GLY A 306 -23.38 -15.78 15.86
C GLY A 306 -24.09 -15.03 14.74
N ALA A 307 -24.68 -13.88 15.04
CA ALA A 307 -25.32 -13.01 14.05
C ALA A 307 -24.37 -11.87 13.70
N VAL A 308 -24.07 -11.67 12.41
CA VAL A 308 -23.20 -10.57 11.95
C VAL A 308 -24.10 -9.42 11.50
N THR A 309 -23.95 -8.28 12.17
CA THR A 309 -24.70 -7.06 11.87
C THR A 309 -23.82 -5.97 11.27
N GLU A 310 -24.41 -5.00 10.58
CA GLU A 310 -23.71 -3.82 10.03
C GLU A 310 -22.84 -3.10 11.09
N ALA A 311 -23.32 -3.00 12.34
CA ALA A 311 -22.57 -2.40 13.43
C ALA A 311 -21.29 -3.16 13.78
N GLN A 312 -21.26 -4.47 13.53
CA GLN A 312 -20.12 -5.33 13.81
C GLN A 312 -19.16 -5.43 12.61
N VAL A 313 -19.67 -5.23 11.38
CA VAL A 313 -18.91 -5.30 10.12
C VAL A 313 -17.59 -4.53 10.18
N ALA A 314 -17.58 -3.31 10.75
CA ALA A 314 -16.35 -2.52 10.85
C ALA A 314 -15.25 -3.22 11.67
N GLY A 315 -15.64 -3.92 12.74
CA GLY A 315 -14.73 -4.73 13.56
C GLY A 315 -14.21 -5.95 12.81
N PHE A 316 -15.07 -6.62 12.03
CA PHE A 316 -14.65 -7.73 11.17
C PHE A 316 -13.71 -7.28 10.07
N ASP A 317 -14.06 -6.22 9.35
CA ASP A 317 -13.24 -5.71 8.25
C ASP A 317 -11.84 -5.39 8.76
N THR A 318 -11.74 -4.75 9.92
CA THR A 318 -10.45 -4.51 10.58
C THR A 318 -9.72 -5.83 10.84
N ARG A 319 -10.32 -6.80 11.55
CA ARG A 319 -9.65 -8.09 11.87
C ARG A 319 -9.27 -8.92 10.64
N LEU A 320 -10.11 -8.95 9.62
CA LEU A 320 -9.80 -9.66 8.37
C LEU A 320 -8.74 -8.93 7.56
N ASN A 321 -8.73 -7.59 7.53
CA ASN A 321 -7.62 -6.82 6.93
C ASN A 321 -6.31 -7.05 7.69
N LEU A 322 -6.35 -7.15 9.03
CA LEU A 322 -5.20 -7.46 9.88
C LEU A 322 -4.61 -8.84 9.57
N ALA A 323 -5.47 -9.83 9.40
CA ALA A 323 -5.05 -11.19 9.21
C ALA A 323 -4.75 -11.54 7.74
N CYS A 324 -5.47 -10.95 6.79
CA CYS A 324 -5.23 -11.19 5.37
C CYS A 324 -4.06 -10.32 4.89
N SER A 325 -2.88 -10.93 4.81
CA SER A 325 -1.72 -10.34 4.13
C SER A 325 -2.12 -9.83 2.73
N PRO A 326 -1.47 -8.78 2.18
CA PRO A 326 -1.59 -8.43 0.77
C PRO A 326 -1.30 -9.61 -0.18
N LEU A 327 -0.57 -10.62 0.30
CA LEU A 327 -0.27 -11.86 -0.42
C LEU A 327 -1.33 -12.97 -0.25
N SER A 328 -2.30 -12.79 0.66
CA SER A 328 -3.42 -13.71 0.81
C SER A 328 -4.36 -13.54 -0.39
N ARG A 329 -4.42 -14.58 -1.22
CA ARG A 329 -5.25 -14.66 -2.43
C ARG A 329 -6.56 -15.40 -2.17
N TYR A 330 -6.55 -16.32 -1.21
CA TYR A 330 -7.73 -17.12 -0.87
C TYR A 330 -8.18 -16.80 0.54
N LEU A 331 -9.48 -16.71 0.72
CA LEU A 331 -10.10 -16.56 2.03
C LEU A 331 -11.09 -17.71 2.22
N LEU A 332 -10.86 -18.53 3.24
CA LEU A 332 -11.79 -19.54 3.68
C LEU A 332 -12.56 -18.98 4.87
N LEU A 333 -13.88 -18.84 4.72
CA LEU A 333 -14.77 -18.45 5.80
C LEU A 333 -15.56 -19.67 6.27
N ASP A 334 -15.30 -20.12 7.49
CA ASP A 334 -16.17 -21.07 8.18
C ASP A 334 -17.41 -20.32 8.70
N VAL A 335 -18.56 -20.59 8.09
CA VAL A 335 -19.86 -20.01 8.45
C VAL A 335 -20.77 -21.04 9.12
N SER A 336 -20.22 -22.18 9.56
CA SER A 336 -20.99 -23.26 10.20
C SER A 336 -21.78 -22.81 11.43
N ASN A 337 -21.27 -21.78 12.12
CA ASN A 337 -21.87 -21.23 13.34
C ASN A 337 -22.55 -19.87 13.09
N LEU A 338 -22.71 -19.46 11.84
CA LEU A 338 -23.34 -18.19 11.47
C LEU A 338 -24.86 -18.35 11.47
N ALA A 339 -25.53 -17.59 12.34
CA ALA A 339 -26.98 -17.67 12.54
C ALA A 339 -27.75 -16.84 11.49
N ALA A 340 -27.25 -15.65 11.16
CA ALA A 340 -27.87 -14.73 10.20
C ALA A 340 -26.85 -13.68 9.69
N LEU A 341 -27.09 -13.19 8.47
CA LEU A 341 -26.50 -11.99 7.91
C LEU A 341 -27.59 -10.92 7.74
N ASP A 342 -27.27 -9.67 8.03
CA ASP A 342 -28.07 -8.53 7.54
C ASP A 342 -27.50 -7.96 6.24
N GLU A 343 -28.21 -7.01 5.62
CA GLU A 343 -27.80 -6.40 4.33
C GLU A 343 -26.39 -5.79 4.39
N GLY A 344 -26.00 -5.21 5.53
CA GLY A 344 -24.66 -4.63 5.72
C GLY A 344 -23.57 -5.70 5.76
N ALA A 345 -23.83 -6.81 6.43
CA ALA A 345 -22.92 -7.95 6.49
C ALA A 345 -22.77 -8.65 5.13
N GLU A 346 -23.84 -8.72 4.34
CA GLU A 346 -23.81 -9.24 2.97
C GLU A 346 -22.97 -8.36 2.03
N ALA A 347 -23.21 -7.04 2.04
CA ALA A 347 -22.43 -6.09 1.26
C ALA A 347 -20.94 -6.16 1.61
N TRP A 348 -20.63 -6.37 2.89
CA TRP A 348 -19.27 -6.58 3.36
C TRP A 348 -18.64 -7.89 2.87
N LEU A 349 -19.35 -9.02 2.92
CA LEU A 349 -18.87 -10.29 2.38
C LEU A 349 -18.58 -10.20 0.88
N LEU A 350 -19.47 -9.54 0.13
CA LEU A 350 -19.28 -9.24 -1.29
C LEU A 350 -18.05 -8.38 -1.56
N ALA A 351 -17.83 -7.35 -0.74
CA ALA A 351 -16.63 -6.51 -0.85
C ALA A 351 -15.35 -7.34 -0.64
N TRP A 352 -15.36 -8.29 0.30
CA TRP A 352 -14.24 -9.22 0.51
C TRP A 352 -14.05 -10.22 -0.63
N ALA A 353 -15.14 -10.75 -1.20
CA ALA A 353 -15.08 -11.55 -2.42
C ALA A 353 -14.43 -10.77 -3.55
N GLY A 354 -14.85 -9.51 -3.76
CA GLY A 354 -14.24 -8.59 -4.73
C GLY A 354 -12.75 -8.36 -4.45
N LYS A 355 -12.35 -8.10 -3.21
CA LYS A 355 -10.94 -7.94 -2.81
C LYS A 355 -10.10 -9.18 -3.11
N MET A 356 -10.60 -10.39 -2.82
CA MET A 356 -9.87 -11.64 -3.08
C MET A 356 -9.76 -11.95 -4.57
N ILE A 357 -10.83 -11.69 -5.33
CA ILE A 357 -10.85 -11.79 -6.80
C ILE A 357 -9.82 -10.82 -7.41
N GLN A 358 -9.77 -9.58 -6.95
CA GLN A 358 -8.78 -8.58 -7.37
C GLN A 358 -7.34 -8.97 -7.01
N ARG A 359 -7.13 -9.89 -6.04
CA ARG A 359 -5.81 -10.46 -5.71
C ARG A 359 -5.51 -11.77 -6.44
N GLY A 360 -6.46 -12.24 -7.23
CA GLY A 360 -6.30 -13.42 -8.05
C GLY A 360 -6.58 -14.73 -7.33
N GLY A 361 -7.48 -14.72 -6.33
CA GLY A 361 -8.02 -15.94 -5.76
C GLY A 361 -9.52 -15.85 -5.53
N CYS A 362 -10.03 -16.49 -4.48
CA CYS A 362 -11.48 -16.61 -4.25
C CYS A 362 -11.81 -16.64 -2.75
N VAL A 363 -13.09 -16.48 -2.44
CA VAL A 363 -13.63 -16.74 -1.11
C VAL A 363 -14.37 -18.08 -1.15
N ALA A 364 -13.95 -19.00 -0.28
CA ALA A 364 -14.64 -20.25 -0.04
C ALA A 364 -15.46 -20.14 1.26
N LEU A 365 -16.73 -20.49 1.21
CA LEU A 365 -17.61 -20.60 2.37
C LEU A 365 -17.74 -22.08 2.76
N ALA A 366 -17.49 -22.39 4.03
CA ALA A 366 -17.68 -23.72 4.59
C ALA A 366 -18.82 -23.72 5.61
N GLY A 367 -19.64 -24.79 5.62
CA GLY A 367 -20.73 -24.92 6.58
C GLY A 367 -21.92 -24.02 6.28
N LEU A 368 -22.14 -23.70 5.01
CA LEU A 368 -23.24 -22.84 4.58
C LEU A 368 -24.59 -23.55 4.84
N SER A 369 -25.38 -23.05 5.79
CA SER A 369 -26.72 -23.60 6.05
C SER A 369 -27.69 -23.31 4.89
N ASP A 370 -28.73 -24.14 4.72
CA ASP A 370 -29.74 -23.93 3.66
C ASP A 370 -30.42 -22.56 3.76
N SER A 371 -30.62 -22.06 4.99
CA SER A 371 -31.19 -20.74 5.24
C SER A 371 -30.28 -19.62 4.72
N LEU A 372 -29.00 -19.70 5.05
CA LEU A 372 -27.99 -18.72 4.64
C LEU A 372 -27.73 -18.79 3.12
N ALA A 373 -27.71 -20.00 2.55
CA ALA A 373 -27.67 -20.20 1.11
C ALA A 373 -28.89 -19.58 0.42
N GLY A 374 -30.08 -19.69 1.02
CA GLY A 374 -31.30 -19.03 0.54
C GLY A 374 -31.21 -17.51 0.55
N GLN A 375 -30.65 -16.92 1.62
CA GLN A 375 -30.39 -15.47 1.72
C GLN A 375 -29.43 -15.01 0.62
N LEU A 376 -28.25 -15.62 0.51
CA LEU A 376 -27.28 -15.25 -0.52
C LEU A 376 -27.83 -15.40 -1.95
N LYS A 377 -28.72 -16.37 -2.19
CA LYS A 377 -29.41 -16.51 -3.50
C LYS A 377 -30.44 -15.40 -3.74
N ALA A 378 -31.20 -15.02 -2.73
CA ALA A 378 -32.18 -13.93 -2.83
C ALA A 378 -31.52 -12.58 -3.16
N HIS A 379 -30.27 -12.40 -2.73
CA HIS A 379 -29.47 -11.19 -2.94
C HIS A 379 -28.48 -11.28 -4.13
N ASP A 380 -28.61 -12.31 -4.97
CA ASP A 380 -27.79 -12.53 -6.18
C ASP A 380 -26.26 -12.55 -5.94
N CYS A 381 -25.84 -12.88 -4.72
CA CYS A 381 -24.43 -12.92 -4.31
C CYS A 381 -23.89 -14.34 -4.13
N TYR A 382 -24.76 -15.34 -4.16
CA TYR A 382 -24.40 -16.76 -3.99
C TYR A 382 -23.32 -17.23 -4.97
N SER A 383 -23.31 -16.73 -6.21
CA SER A 383 -22.37 -17.12 -7.26
C SER A 383 -20.96 -16.54 -7.09
N ALA A 384 -20.76 -15.58 -6.18
CA ALA A 384 -19.47 -14.96 -5.91
C ALA A 384 -18.55 -15.83 -5.02
N PHE A 385 -19.09 -16.93 -4.48
CA PHE A 385 -18.42 -17.77 -3.50
C PHE A 385 -18.32 -19.23 -3.96
N GLU A 386 -17.21 -19.90 -3.64
CA GLU A 386 -17.19 -21.36 -3.65
C GLU A 386 -17.78 -21.86 -2.33
N HIS A 387 -18.73 -22.79 -2.36
CA HIS A 387 -19.46 -23.23 -1.16
C HIS A 387 -19.32 -24.72 -0.94
N TYR A 388 -19.03 -25.08 0.32
CA TYR A 388 -18.77 -26.44 0.75
C TYR A 388 -19.56 -26.74 2.03
N GLU A 389 -20.04 -27.98 2.14
CA GLU A 389 -20.80 -28.43 3.31
C GLU A 389 -19.93 -28.47 4.57
N LEU A 390 -18.65 -28.84 4.43
CA LEU A 390 -17.71 -29.03 5.53
C LEU A 390 -16.43 -28.23 5.30
N LEU A 391 -15.85 -27.71 6.40
CA LEU A 391 -14.59 -26.97 6.40
C LEU A 391 -13.43 -27.74 5.75
N GLU A 392 -13.34 -29.04 6.03
CA GLU A 392 -12.30 -29.90 5.47
C GLU A 392 -12.43 -30.03 3.94
N GLY A 393 -13.65 -30.07 3.41
CA GLY A 393 -13.92 -30.08 1.98
C GLY A 393 -13.44 -28.81 1.30
N ALA A 394 -13.74 -27.65 1.90
CA ALA A 394 -13.28 -26.35 1.42
C ALA A 394 -11.75 -26.23 1.45
N LEU A 395 -11.12 -26.63 2.55
CA LEU A 395 -9.66 -26.65 2.70
C LEU A 395 -8.99 -27.52 1.64
N ASN A 396 -9.51 -28.73 1.42
CA ASN A 396 -8.94 -29.65 0.44
C ASN A 396 -9.10 -29.12 -0.99
N SER A 397 -10.23 -28.48 -1.30
CA SER A 397 -10.42 -27.85 -2.60
C SER A 397 -9.49 -26.66 -2.82
N LEU A 398 -9.41 -25.72 -1.86
CA LEU A 398 -8.49 -24.59 -1.93
C LEU A 398 -7.03 -25.06 -2.03
N ARG A 399 -6.62 -26.06 -1.24
CA ARG A 399 -5.29 -26.66 -1.36
C ARG A 399 -5.05 -27.29 -2.73
N ALA A 400 -6.05 -27.95 -3.31
CA ALA A 400 -5.94 -28.51 -4.66
C ALA A 400 -5.85 -27.42 -5.73
N VAL A 401 -6.55 -26.29 -5.57
CA VAL A 401 -6.42 -25.11 -6.45
C VAL A 401 -5.01 -24.56 -6.34
N VAL A 402 -4.55 -24.25 -5.13
CA VAL A 402 -3.20 -23.73 -4.86
C VAL A 402 -2.10 -24.66 -5.37
N ALA A 403 -2.24 -25.98 -5.15
CA ALA A 403 -1.25 -26.97 -5.57
C ALA A 403 -1.22 -27.21 -7.09
N LYS A 404 -2.29 -26.84 -7.81
CA LYS A 404 -2.37 -26.93 -9.27
C LYS A 404 -1.91 -25.65 -9.97
N GLU A 405 -1.79 -24.53 -9.25
CA GLU A 405 -1.28 -23.30 -9.83
C GLU A 405 0.17 -23.49 -10.27
N PRO A 406 0.44 -23.42 -11.59
CA PRO A 406 1.81 -23.53 -12.08
C PRO A 406 2.65 -22.39 -11.54
N ALA A 407 3.91 -22.64 -11.18
CA ALA A 407 4.81 -21.61 -10.64
C ALA A 407 5.06 -20.42 -11.59
N TRP A 408 4.72 -20.56 -12.88
CA TRP A 408 4.79 -19.50 -13.89
C TRP A 408 3.50 -18.68 -14.03
N VAL A 409 2.41 -19.07 -13.36
CA VAL A 409 1.22 -18.22 -13.24
C VAL A 409 1.38 -17.39 -11.98
N ARG A 410 1.57 -16.07 -12.15
CA ARG A 410 1.78 -15.19 -11.00
C ARG A 410 0.47 -14.88 -10.30
N HIS A 411 -0.56 -14.52 -11.08
CA HIS A 411 -1.85 -14.08 -10.60
C HIS A 411 -2.99 -14.55 -11.51
N VAL A 412 -4.16 -14.82 -10.93
CA VAL A 412 -5.34 -15.33 -11.65
C VAL A 412 -6.61 -14.66 -11.18
N HIS A 413 -7.01 -13.58 -11.82
CA HIS A 413 -8.23 -12.85 -11.45
C HIS A 413 -9.45 -13.47 -12.15
N ARG A 414 -10.51 -13.78 -11.39
CA ARG A 414 -11.75 -14.36 -11.95
C ARG A 414 -12.93 -13.39 -11.77
N PHE A 415 -13.46 -12.87 -12.86
CA PHE A 415 -14.56 -11.91 -12.89
C PHE A 415 -15.86 -12.59 -13.30
N HIS A 416 -16.59 -13.16 -12.34
CA HIS A 416 -17.83 -13.91 -12.61
C HIS A 416 -18.91 -13.09 -13.33
N HIS A 417 -19.09 -11.82 -12.93
CA HIS A 417 -20.07 -10.91 -13.55
C HIS A 417 -19.76 -10.61 -15.03
N LEU A 418 -18.48 -10.60 -15.40
CA LEU A 418 -18.03 -10.43 -16.79
C LEU A 418 -17.83 -11.76 -17.52
N GLN A 419 -18.08 -12.89 -16.86
CA GLN A 419 -17.73 -14.22 -17.37
C GLN A 419 -16.27 -14.31 -17.84
N ALA A 420 -15.36 -13.61 -17.16
CA ALA A 420 -13.97 -13.41 -17.57
C ALA A 420 -12.95 -13.95 -16.56
N ALA A 421 -11.75 -14.29 -17.01
CA ALA A 421 -10.58 -14.51 -16.15
C ALA A 421 -9.33 -13.84 -16.74
N VAL A 422 -8.43 -13.35 -15.89
CA VAL A 422 -7.12 -12.78 -16.26
C VAL A 422 -6.02 -13.63 -15.64
N ALA A 423 -5.15 -14.20 -16.45
CA ALA A 423 -3.99 -14.96 -15.98
C ALA A 423 -2.69 -14.22 -16.32
N GLU A 424 -1.90 -13.88 -15.31
CA GLU A 424 -0.59 -13.25 -15.48
C GLU A 424 0.50 -14.28 -15.70
N LEU A 425 1.18 -14.16 -16.85
CA LEU A 425 2.24 -15.07 -17.27
C LEU A 425 3.60 -14.56 -16.75
N ALA A 426 4.42 -15.47 -16.24
CA ALA A 426 5.80 -15.16 -15.86
C ALA A 426 6.67 -14.86 -17.09
N LYS A 427 7.73 -14.08 -16.86
CA LYS A 427 8.71 -13.62 -17.87
C LYS A 427 9.22 -14.70 -18.83
N ASN A 428 9.51 -15.90 -18.32
CA ASN A 428 10.05 -17.02 -19.10
C ASN A 428 9.17 -18.27 -18.93
N LEU A 429 8.44 -18.65 -19.97
CA LEU A 429 7.71 -19.92 -20.04
C LEU A 429 8.63 -20.99 -20.65
N GLY A 430 9.34 -21.72 -19.80
CA GLY A 430 10.18 -22.85 -20.23
C GLY A 430 9.38 -24.02 -20.79
N SER A 431 10.04 -25.03 -21.36
CA SER A 431 9.37 -26.22 -21.94
C SER A 431 8.51 -27.00 -20.95
N ASP A 432 8.81 -26.94 -19.64
CA ASP A 432 7.97 -27.56 -18.61
C ASP A 432 6.65 -26.80 -18.37
N ALA A 433 6.62 -25.50 -18.69
CA ALA A 433 5.41 -24.69 -18.65
C ALA A 433 4.40 -25.13 -19.72
N GLU A 434 4.85 -25.72 -20.83
CA GLU A 434 4.00 -26.20 -21.93
C GLU A 434 2.97 -27.24 -21.46
N LYS A 435 3.43 -28.31 -20.79
CA LYS A 435 2.56 -29.39 -20.29
C LYS A 435 1.60 -28.88 -19.21
N GLN A 436 2.06 -27.93 -18.41
CA GLN A 436 1.25 -27.32 -17.35
C GLN A 436 0.22 -26.35 -17.95
N LEU A 437 0.59 -25.56 -18.95
CA LEU A 437 -0.28 -24.57 -19.59
C LEU A 437 -1.44 -25.24 -20.30
N LYS A 438 -1.20 -26.34 -21.02
CA LYS A 438 -2.29 -27.09 -21.63
C LYS A 438 -3.33 -27.51 -20.58
N ARG A 439 -2.88 -28.20 -19.53
CA ARG A 439 -3.76 -28.67 -18.45
C ARG A 439 -4.49 -27.49 -17.79
N TYR A 440 -3.79 -26.39 -17.61
CA TYR A 440 -4.31 -25.20 -16.98
C TYR A 440 -5.37 -24.48 -17.84
N LEU A 441 -5.15 -24.39 -19.16
CA LEU A 441 -6.14 -23.90 -20.11
C LEU A 441 -7.32 -24.86 -20.22
N ASP A 442 -7.09 -26.16 -20.22
CA ASP A 442 -8.16 -27.18 -20.19
C ASP A 442 -9.04 -27.00 -18.94
N ASP A 443 -8.43 -26.73 -17.78
CA ASP A 443 -9.14 -26.45 -16.52
C ASP A 443 -10.00 -25.17 -16.64
N PHE A 444 -9.51 -24.10 -17.27
CA PHE A 444 -10.32 -22.91 -17.55
C PHE A 444 -11.46 -23.18 -18.53
N LEU A 445 -11.18 -23.92 -19.60
CA LEU A 445 -12.17 -24.27 -20.61
C LEU A 445 -13.23 -25.23 -20.05
N ALA A 446 -12.93 -25.98 -18.99
CA ALA A 446 -13.93 -26.77 -18.28
C ALA A 446 -14.94 -25.92 -17.49
N LEU A 447 -14.63 -24.64 -17.21
CA LEU A 447 -15.56 -23.73 -16.55
C LEU A 447 -16.66 -23.32 -17.54
N GLU A 448 -17.88 -23.83 -17.34
CA GLU A 448 -19.03 -23.55 -18.22
C GLU A 448 -19.43 -22.07 -18.26
N TRP A 449 -19.17 -21.34 -17.16
CA TRP A 449 -19.46 -19.91 -17.04
C TRP A 449 -18.45 -19.03 -17.77
N LEU A 450 -17.26 -19.53 -18.10
CA LEU A 450 -16.18 -18.72 -18.67
C LEU A 450 -16.42 -18.48 -20.17
N ARG A 451 -16.52 -17.21 -20.54
CA ARG A 451 -16.59 -16.74 -21.94
C ARG A 451 -15.32 -16.02 -22.34
N TYR A 452 -14.70 -15.26 -21.44
CA TYR A 452 -13.56 -14.43 -21.75
C TYR A 452 -12.32 -14.85 -20.98
N LEU A 453 -11.16 -14.92 -21.64
CA LEU A 453 -9.89 -15.20 -20.99
C LEU A 453 -8.84 -14.19 -21.44
N VAL A 454 -8.28 -13.44 -20.51
CA VAL A 454 -7.17 -12.51 -20.74
C VAL A 454 -5.89 -13.17 -20.27
N LEU A 455 -4.89 -13.27 -21.14
CA LEU A 455 -3.53 -13.65 -20.78
C LEU A 455 -2.68 -12.38 -20.73
N ASP A 456 -2.21 -12.00 -19.54
CA ASP A 456 -1.26 -10.89 -19.42
C ASP A 456 0.15 -11.39 -19.72
N ALA A 457 0.66 -10.92 -20.85
CA ALA A 457 1.97 -11.22 -21.39
C ALA A 457 2.92 -10.01 -21.29
N GLY A 458 2.65 -9.04 -20.39
CA GLY A 458 3.44 -7.83 -20.20
C GLY A 458 4.93 -8.06 -19.93
N GLU A 459 5.26 -9.17 -19.29
CA GLU A 459 6.66 -9.57 -19.06
C GLU A 459 7.16 -10.69 -19.99
N THR A 460 6.29 -11.27 -20.81
CA THR A 460 6.61 -12.44 -21.63
C THR A 460 7.30 -12.01 -22.92
N GLU A 461 8.60 -12.30 -23.03
CA GLU A 461 9.39 -11.90 -24.20
C GLU A 461 9.18 -12.84 -25.40
N THR A 462 9.06 -14.15 -25.16
CA THR A 462 8.92 -15.19 -26.19
C THR A 462 8.01 -16.33 -25.74
N LEU A 463 7.30 -16.96 -26.68
CA LEU A 463 6.57 -18.21 -26.46
C LEU A 463 7.21 -19.35 -27.24
N ALA A 464 7.22 -20.55 -26.66
CA ALA A 464 7.51 -21.76 -27.41
C ALA A 464 6.39 -22.04 -28.43
N PRO A 465 6.67 -22.58 -29.64
CA PRO A 465 5.66 -22.87 -30.65
C PRO A 465 4.49 -23.74 -30.15
N GLU A 466 4.78 -24.67 -29.24
CA GLU A 466 3.79 -25.56 -28.66
C GLU A 466 2.82 -24.83 -27.72
N VAL A 467 3.32 -23.83 -26.99
CA VAL A 467 2.50 -22.94 -26.15
C VAL A 467 1.56 -22.10 -27.01
N GLU A 468 2.06 -21.56 -28.12
CA GLU A 468 1.26 -20.82 -29.11
C GLU A 468 0.10 -21.68 -29.65
N LEU A 469 0.35 -22.97 -29.92
CA LEU A 469 -0.69 -23.90 -30.36
C LEU A 469 -1.79 -24.10 -29.30
N GLN A 470 -1.43 -24.20 -28.01
CA GLN A 470 -2.41 -24.34 -26.93
C GLN A 470 -3.25 -23.07 -26.73
N ILE A 471 -2.63 -21.90 -26.78
CA ILE A 471 -3.34 -20.61 -26.69
C ILE A 471 -4.31 -20.46 -27.86
N THR A 472 -3.88 -20.83 -29.07
CA THR A 472 -4.74 -20.82 -30.26
C THR A 472 -5.93 -21.76 -30.10
N HIS A 473 -5.70 -22.98 -29.59
CA HIS A 473 -6.78 -23.93 -29.33
C HIS A 473 -7.80 -23.40 -28.30
N ALA A 474 -7.32 -22.81 -27.21
CA ALA A 474 -8.19 -22.20 -26.21
C ALA A 474 -9.00 -21.02 -26.78
N ALA A 475 -8.38 -20.19 -27.61
CA ALA A 475 -9.06 -19.09 -28.29
C ALA A 475 -10.18 -19.58 -29.22
N GLU A 476 -9.96 -20.65 -29.99
CA GLU A 476 -11.01 -21.25 -30.83
C GLU A 476 -12.17 -21.81 -29.99
N MET A 477 -11.87 -22.44 -28.85
CA MET A 477 -12.88 -23.00 -27.95
C MET A 477 -13.73 -21.91 -27.31
N LEU A 478 -13.14 -20.80 -26.84
CA LEU A 478 -13.88 -19.65 -26.34
C LEU A 478 -14.71 -18.97 -27.44
N LYS A 479 -14.16 -18.84 -28.66
CA LYS A 479 -14.90 -18.31 -29.81
C LYS A 479 -16.14 -19.13 -30.15
N ARG A 480 -16.06 -20.46 -30.10
CA ARG A 480 -17.24 -21.35 -30.28
C ARG A 480 -18.31 -21.14 -29.22
N ARG A 481 -17.93 -20.63 -28.04
CA ARG A 481 -18.83 -20.27 -26.94
C ARG A 481 -19.33 -18.82 -27.04
N GLY A 482 -19.04 -18.10 -28.12
CA GLY A 482 -19.39 -16.68 -28.25
C GLY A 482 -18.56 -15.76 -27.34
N GLY A 483 -17.40 -16.23 -26.91
CA GLY A 483 -16.46 -15.47 -26.09
C GLY A 483 -15.15 -15.18 -26.82
N LEU A 484 -14.14 -14.72 -26.09
CA LEU A 484 -12.87 -14.25 -26.66
C LEU A 484 -11.68 -14.56 -25.76
N LEU A 485 -10.55 -14.90 -26.39
CA LEU A 485 -9.25 -14.87 -25.74
C LEU A 485 -8.53 -13.55 -26.07
N ALA A 486 -8.16 -12.80 -25.05
CA ALA A 486 -7.41 -11.55 -25.14
C ALA A 486 -5.97 -11.76 -24.69
N ILE A 487 -5.02 -11.11 -25.37
CA ILE A 487 -3.61 -11.10 -24.97
C ILE A 487 -3.22 -9.64 -24.65
N ALA A 488 -2.98 -9.37 -23.37
CA ALA A 488 -2.60 -8.06 -22.87
C ALA A 488 -1.08 -7.94 -22.74
N GLY A 489 -0.55 -6.73 -22.90
CA GLY A 489 0.87 -6.43 -22.63
C GLY A 489 1.89 -7.07 -23.59
N ALA A 490 1.44 -7.83 -24.60
CA ALA A 490 2.34 -8.56 -25.49
C ALA A 490 3.35 -7.64 -26.21
N SER A 491 4.64 -7.98 -26.09
CA SER A 491 5.74 -7.33 -26.80
C SER A 491 5.56 -7.42 -28.33
N PRO A 492 6.17 -6.52 -29.13
CA PRO A 492 6.11 -6.61 -30.59
C PRO A 492 6.60 -7.97 -31.13
N GLY A 493 7.68 -8.52 -30.55
CA GLY A 493 8.20 -9.84 -30.94
C GLY A 493 7.22 -10.98 -30.64
N LEU A 494 6.50 -10.89 -29.52
CA LEU A 494 5.46 -11.85 -29.18
C LEU A 494 4.25 -11.76 -30.13
N ARG A 495 3.81 -10.53 -30.45
CA ARG A 495 2.74 -10.29 -31.43
C ARG A 495 3.12 -10.82 -32.82
N ASP A 496 4.37 -10.66 -33.21
CA ASP A 496 4.89 -11.17 -34.48
C ASP A 496 5.00 -12.70 -34.50
N SER A 497 5.30 -13.34 -33.37
CA SER A 497 5.31 -14.81 -33.27
C SER A 497 3.90 -15.35 -33.51
N LEU A 498 2.96 -14.88 -32.69
CA LEU A 498 1.55 -15.23 -32.73
C LEU A 498 0.88 -14.87 -34.08
N GLY A 499 1.31 -13.76 -34.71
CA GLY A 499 0.77 -13.27 -35.98
C GLY A 499 1.22 -14.02 -37.24
N LYS A 500 2.24 -14.90 -37.18
CA LYS A 500 2.79 -15.59 -38.37
C LYS A 500 1.89 -16.69 -38.93
N GLY A 501 0.86 -17.09 -38.19
CA GLY A 501 -0.08 -18.16 -38.55
C GLY A 501 -1.17 -17.80 -39.57
N GLY A 502 -0.95 -16.89 -40.53
CA GLY A 502 -1.69 -16.76 -41.81
C GLY A 502 -3.24 -16.77 -41.89
N GLY A 503 -3.98 -16.82 -40.78
CA GLY A 503 -5.45 -16.92 -40.73
C GLY A 503 -6.09 -15.78 -39.95
N ASP A 504 -7.43 -15.70 -40.00
CA ASP A 504 -8.22 -14.77 -39.19
C ASP A 504 -7.75 -14.79 -37.73
N ARG A 505 -7.39 -13.62 -37.19
CA ARG A 505 -6.85 -13.51 -35.84
C ARG A 505 -7.84 -14.11 -34.84
N VAL A 506 -7.42 -15.16 -34.15
CA VAL A 506 -8.26 -15.92 -33.20
C VAL A 506 -8.34 -15.24 -31.82
N TYR A 507 -7.41 -14.32 -31.53
CA TYR A 507 -7.33 -13.56 -30.28
C TYR A 507 -7.15 -12.06 -30.55
N SER A 508 -7.56 -11.25 -29.57
CA SER A 508 -7.45 -9.78 -29.58
C SER A 508 -6.27 -9.31 -28.73
N TYR A 509 -5.59 -8.26 -29.17
CA TYR A 509 -4.43 -7.71 -28.47
C TYR A 509 -4.76 -6.41 -27.76
N PHE A 510 -4.30 -6.28 -26.52
CA PHE A 510 -4.48 -5.08 -25.70
C PHE A 510 -3.16 -4.57 -25.17
N ALA A 511 -3.08 -3.27 -24.89
CA ALA A 511 -1.90 -2.65 -24.30
C ALA A 511 -1.69 -3.07 -22.84
N SER A 512 -2.78 -3.30 -22.11
CA SER A 512 -2.78 -3.71 -20.70
C SER A 512 -3.96 -4.64 -20.38
N PRO A 513 -3.93 -5.39 -19.27
CA PRO A 513 -5.06 -6.21 -18.83
C PRO A 513 -6.32 -5.37 -18.59
N GLN A 514 -6.16 -4.17 -18.03
CA GLN A 514 -7.25 -3.23 -17.79
C GLN A 514 -7.97 -2.85 -19.09
N GLY A 515 -7.23 -2.54 -20.16
CA GLY A 515 -7.85 -2.24 -21.46
C GLY A 515 -8.57 -3.44 -22.09
N ALA A 516 -8.13 -4.67 -21.78
CA ALA A 516 -8.85 -5.88 -22.21
C ALA A 516 -10.16 -6.06 -21.42
N LEU A 517 -10.14 -5.80 -20.11
CA LEU A 517 -11.33 -5.89 -19.27
C LEU A 517 -12.37 -4.83 -19.64
N GLU A 518 -11.95 -3.58 -19.91
CA GLU A 518 -12.85 -2.51 -20.37
C GLU A 518 -13.55 -2.89 -21.69
N PHE A 519 -12.81 -3.47 -22.63
CA PHE A 519 -13.39 -4.00 -23.87
C PHE A 519 -14.41 -5.13 -23.62
N ILE A 520 -14.08 -6.06 -22.71
CA ILE A 520 -14.99 -7.16 -22.36
C ILE A 520 -16.27 -6.63 -21.69
N ASP A 521 -16.16 -5.63 -20.82
CA ASP A 521 -17.30 -4.99 -20.16
C ASP A 521 -18.20 -4.26 -21.16
N ASP A 522 -17.61 -3.55 -22.13
CA ASP A 522 -18.34 -2.90 -23.23
C ASP A 522 -19.08 -3.93 -24.11
N GLU A 523 -18.42 -5.03 -24.49
CA GLU A 523 -19.04 -6.12 -25.27
C GLU A 523 -20.17 -6.80 -24.48
N PHE A 524 -19.95 -7.07 -23.19
CA PHE A 524 -20.97 -7.66 -22.34
C PHE A 524 -22.20 -6.75 -22.22
N THR A 525 -21.99 -5.45 -22.02
CA THR A 525 -23.04 -4.44 -21.95
C THR A 525 -23.80 -4.29 -23.27
N ALA A 526 -23.13 -4.47 -24.41
CA ALA A 526 -23.77 -4.42 -25.73
C ALA A 526 -24.65 -5.65 -26.03
N MET A 527 -24.40 -6.79 -25.36
CA MET A 527 -25.16 -8.03 -25.53
C MET A 527 -26.35 -8.16 -24.57
N SER A 528 -26.32 -7.45 -23.44
CA SER A 528 -27.42 -7.35 -22.46
C SER A 528 -28.47 -6.33 -22.87
#